data_AF-A0A958VK63-F1
#
_entry.id   AF-A0A958VK63-F1
#
_cell.length_a   1.000
_cell.length_b   1.000
_cell.length_c   1.000
_cell.angle_alpha   90.00
_cell.angle_beta   90.00
_cell.angle_gamma   90.00
#
_symmetry.space_group_name_H-M   'P 1'
#
loop_
_entity.id
_entity.type
_entity.pdbx_description
1 polymer ?
#
loop_
_entity_poly.entity_id
_entity_poly.type
_entity_poly.pdbx_seq_one_letter_code
_entity_poly.pdbx_strand_id
1 'polypeptide(L)'
;RILLTLGLVVFLFGCKKEYTCVCTTNTTATVPGIGTYDMGSQTQQHTAKLKKKEKDDWCKSFETTATANETVMPGVSVTATLVTTCTL
;
A
#
# COMPACT_ATOMS: atom_id res chain seq x y z
N ARG A 1 42.23 -36.82 -12.41
CA ARG A 1 41.33 -36.59 -11.26
C ARG A 1 40.62 -35.26 -11.51
N ILE A 2 39.45 -35.30 -12.15
CA ILE A 2 38.63 -34.13 -12.47
C ILE A 2 37.87 -33.80 -11.18
N LEU A 3 38.30 -32.77 -10.46
CA LEU A 3 37.57 -32.27 -9.31
C LEU A 3 36.24 -31.72 -9.84
N LEU A 4 35.15 -32.43 -9.52
CA LEU A 4 33.79 -31.91 -9.58
C LEU A 4 33.70 -30.70 -8.65
N THR A 5 34.03 -29.51 -9.13
CA THR A 5 33.47 -28.26 -8.62
C THR A 5 32.02 -28.15 -9.09
N LEU A 6 31.22 -29.14 -8.71
CA LEU A 6 29.76 -29.06 -8.68
C LEU A 6 29.39 -28.33 -7.38
N GLY A 7 29.90 -27.11 -7.27
CA GLY A 7 29.68 -26.21 -6.14
C GLY A 7 28.24 -25.75 -6.17
N LEU A 8 27.38 -26.53 -5.51
CA LEU A 8 26.30 -26.03 -4.66
C LEU A 8 25.56 -24.81 -5.24
N VAL A 9 24.95 -24.94 -6.42
CA VAL A 9 23.82 -24.08 -6.77
C VAL A 9 22.67 -24.56 -5.89
N VAL A 10 22.72 -24.15 -4.61
CA VAL A 10 21.57 -24.19 -3.72
C VAL A 10 20.53 -23.32 -4.41
N PHE A 11 19.69 -23.99 -5.18
CA PHE A 11 18.40 -23.49 -5.56
C PHE A 11 17.69 -23.19 -4.25
N LEU A 12 17.87 -21.97 -3.76
CA LEU A 12 17.03 -21.31 -2.77
C LEU A 12 15.66 -21.11 -3.43
N PHE A 13 14.96 -22.21 -3.71
CA PHE A 13 13.52 -22.24 -3.84
C PHE A 13 12.96 -21.90 -2.46
N GLY A 14 13.13 -20.65 -2.05
CA GLY A 14 12.52 -20.12 -0.84
C GLY A 14 11.02 -20.33 -1.00
N CYS A 15 10.44 -21.16 -0.12
CA CYS A 15 9.01 -21.44 -0.08
C CYS A 15 8.25 -20.12 -0.13
N LYS A 16 7.65 -19.82 -1.27
CA LYS A 16 6.73 -18.69 -1.40
C LYS A 16 5.42 -19.12 -0.77
N LYS A 17 4.99 -18.40 0.25
CA LYS A 17 3.66 -18.58 0.84
C LYS A 17 2.73 -17.53 0.27
N GLU A 18 1.47 -17.87 0.17
CA GLU A 18 0.44 -16.92 -0.17
C GLU A 18 0.20 -16.00 1.04
N TYR A 19 0.20 -14.70 0.78
CA TYR A 19 -0.09 -13.67 1.76
C TYR A 19 -1.15 -12.73 1.17
N THR A 20 -2.08 -12.30 2.02
CA THR A 20 -3.12 -11.34 1.67
C THR A 20 -2.86 -10.05 2.42
N CYS A 21 -2.76 -8.95 1.69
CA CYS A 21 -2.63 -7.60 2.22
C CYS A 21 -3.99 -6.91 2.05
N VAL A 22 -4.55 -6.44 3.16
CA VAL A 22 -5.81 -5.70 3.23
C VAL A 22 -5.49 -4.23 3.38
N CYS A 23 -5.83 -3.45 2.37
CA CYS A 23 -5.62 -2.01 2.33
C CYS A 23 -6.95 -1.28 2.52
N THR A 24 -6.98 -0.32 3.45
CA THR A 24 -8.12 0.57 3.66
C THR A 24 -7.73 1.99 3.27
N THR A 25 -8.44 2.53 2.29
CA THR A 25 -8.33 3.91 1.82
C THR A 25 -9.42 4.74 2.45
N ASN A 26 -9.05 5.69 3.31
CA ASN A 26 -9.95 6.68 3.89
C ASN A 26 -9.86 7.96 3.08
N THR A 27 -11.01 8.52 2.73
CA THR A 27 -11.09 9.81 2.04
C THR A 27 -11.72 10.83 2.97
N THR A 28 -11.07 11.97 3.13
CA THR A 28 -11.58 13.10 3.91
C THR A 28 -11.58 14.36 3.07
N ALA A 29 -12.54 15.25 3.29
CA ALA A 29 -12.61 16.56 2.67
C ALA A 29 -12.58 17.64 3.74
N THR A 30 -11.65 18.58 3.62
CA THR A 30 -11.50 19.71 4.55
C THR A 30 -11.90 20.99 3.84
N VAL A 31 -12.87 21.70 4.43
CA VAL A 31 -13.32 23.02 3.99
C VAL A 31 -12.90 24.05 5.04
N PRO A 32 -12.03 25.02 4.69
CA PRO A 32 -11.62 26.08 5.60
C PRO A 32 -12.82 26.82 6.20
N GLY A 33 -12.83 26.95 7.52
CA GLY A 33 -13.90 27.63 8.26
C GLY A 33 -15.16 26.78 8.52
N ILE A 34 -15.28 25.59 7.93
CA ILE A 34 -16.42 24.69 8.18
C ILE A 34 -15.97 23.40 8.90
N GLY A 35 -14.86 22.81 8.48
CA GLY A 35 -14.27 21.63 9.13
C GLY A 35 -13.89 20.51 8.16
N THR A 36 -13.60 19.34 8.72
CA THR A 36 -13.22 18.12 7.98
C THR A 36 -14.36 17.11 8.01
N TYR A 37 -14.66 16.53 6.85
CA TYR A 37 -15.73 15.56 6.64
C TYR A 37 -15.13 14.24 6.17
N ASP A 38 -15.62 13.13 6.72
CA ASP A 38 -15.32 11.80 6.21
C ASP A 38 -16.17 11.53 4.98
N MET A 39 -15.51 11.23 3.86
CA MET A 39 -16.14 10.96 2.56
C MET A 39 -16.31 9.45 2.32
N GLY A 40 -15.96 8.64 3.30
CA GLY A 40 -16.03 7.19 3.27
C GLY A 40 -14.67 6.50 3.16
N SER A 41 -14.71 5.20 3.42
CA SER A 41 -13.58 4.29 3.36
C SER A 41 -13.81 3.18 2.33
N GLN A 42 -12.78 2.86 1.54
CA GLN A 42 -12.80 1.69 0.66
C GLN A 42 -11.75 0.68 1.10
N THR A 43 -12.12 -0.60 1.10
CA THR A 43 -11.19 -1.69 1.41
C THR A 43 -10.86 -2.47 0.15
N GLN A 44 -9.58 -2.72 -0.09
CA GLN A 44 -9.07 -3.53 -1.19
C GLN A 44 -8.18 -4.63 -0.64
N GLN A 45 -8.20 -5.78 -1.31
CA GLN A 45 -7.36 -6.92 -0.95
C GLN A 45 -6.43 -7.25 -2.10
N HIS A 46 -5.15 -7.39 -1.79
CA HIS A 46 -4.14 -7.88 -2.70
C HIS A 46 -3.67 -9.22 -2.16
N THR A 47 -3.56 -10.23 -3.02
CA THR A 47 -3.05 -11.56 -2.66
C THR A 47 -1.87 -11.90 -3.55
N ALA A 48 -0.75 -12.30 -2.96
CA ALA A 48 0.45 -12.65 -3.70
C ALA A 48 1.24 -13.77 -3.02
N LYS A 49 1.94 -14.58 -3.84
CA LYS A 49 2.87 -15.60 -3.35
C LYS A 49 4.27 -15.01 -3.20
N LEU A 50 4.68 -14.76 -1.97
CA LEU A 50 5.90 -14.02 -1.62
C LEU A 50 6.77 -14.81 -0.65
N LYS A 51 8.06 -14.45 -0.54
CA LYS A 51 8.88 -14.94 0.56
C LYS A 51 8.49 -14.20 1.84
N LYS A 52 8.62 -14.86 2.99
CA LYS A 52 8.29 -14.27 4.30
C LYS A 52 8.95 -12.91 4.54
N LYS A 53 10.17 -12.71 4.03
CA LYS A 53 10.92 -11.46 4.16
C LYS A 53 10.45 -10.32 3.25
N GLU A 54 9.68 -10.63 2.21
CA GLU A 54 9.24 -9.67 1.17
C GLU A 54 7.79 -9.24 1.37
N LYS A 55 7.02 -9.96 2.20
CA LYS A 55 5.58 -9.73 2.37
C LYS A 55 5.29 -8.32 2.91
N ASP A 56 6.04 -7.88 3.91
CA ASP A 56 5.76 -6.63 4.63
C ASP A 56 6.08 -5.42 3.74
N ASP A 57 7.22 -5.44 3.05
CA ASP A 57 7.57 -4.40 2.07
C ASP A 57 6.59 -4.35 0.89
N TRP A 58 6.14 -5.52 0.42
CA TRP A 58 5.09 -5.60 -0.61
C TRP A 58 3.77 -5.00 -0.13
N CYS A 59 3.31 -5.32 1.09
CA CYS A 59 2.05 -4.79 1.60
C CYS A 59 2.13 -3.28 1.83
N LYS A 60 3.27 -2.77 2.34
CA LYS A 60 3.52 -1.34 2.49
C LYS A 60 3.61 -0.58 1.17
N SER A 61 3.97 -1.25 0.07
CA SER A 61 4.06 -0.59 -1.24
C SER A 61 2.71 -0.07 -1.76
N PHE A 62 1.60 -0.53 -1.20
CA PHE A 62 0.25 -0.04 -1.52
C PHE A 62 -0.20 1.11 -0.61
N GLU A 63 0.53 1.39 0.47
CA GLU A 63 0.23 2.55 1.33
C GLU A 63 0.53 3.83 0.56
N THR A 64 -0.43 4.73 0.53
CA THR A 64 -0.31 5.99 -0.18
C THR A 64 -1.04 7.08 0.57
N THR A 65 -0.56 8.30 0.44
CA THR A 65 -1.26 9.50 0.91
C THR A 65 -1.30 10.49 -0.24
N ALA A 66 -2.49 10.79 -0.72
CA ALA A 66 -2.72 11.76 -1.77
C ALA A 66 -3.51 12.93 -1.20
N THR A 67 -3.16 14.15 -1.59
CA THR A 67 -3.93 15.35 -1.24
C THR A 67 -4.18 16.13 -2.51
N ALA A 68 -5.44 16.46 -2.75
CA ALA A 68 -5.88 17.30 -3.85
C ALA A 68 -6.53 18.56 -3.27
N ASN A 69 -6.23 19.72 -3.84
CA ASN A 69 -6.86 20.97 -3.44
C ASN A 69 -7.59 21.54 -4.64
N GLU A 70 -8.87 21.83 -4.46
CA GLU A 70 -9.74 22.35 -5.51
C GLU A 70 -10.35 23.68 -5.07
N THR A 71 -10.25 24.69 -5.92
CA THR A 71 -10.87 26.00 -5.65
C THR A 71 -12.27 25.99 -6.23
N VAL A 72 -13.28 25.93 -5.36
CA VAL A 72 -14.69 25.90 -5.78
C VAL A 72 -15.25 27.31 -6.00
N MET A 73 -14.70 28.32 -5.30
CA MET A 73 -15.03 29.74 -5.45
C MET A 73 -13.82 30.62 -5.09
N PRO A 74 -13.77 31.90 -5.51
CA PRO A 74 -12.71 32.82 -5.12
C PRO A 74 -12.58 32.88 -3.59
N GLY A 75 -11.42 32.46 -3.05
CA GLY A 75 -11.16 32.43 -1.61
C GLY A 75 -11.70 31.20 -0.87
N VAL A 76 -12.35 30.25 -1.55
CA VAL A 76 -12.83 28.99 -0.96
C VAL A 76 -12.16 27.81 -1.66
N SER A 77 -11.22 27.17 -0.96
CA SER A 77 -10.51 25.99 -1.42
C SER A 77 -10.90 24.76 -0.60
N VAL A 78 -11.26 23.65 -1.23
CA VAL A 78 -11.55 22.37 -0.59
C VAL A 78 -10.35 21.46 -0.74
N THR A 79 -9.86 20.93 0.37
CA THR A 79 -8.74 19.98 0.38
C THR A 79 -9.27 18.57 0.59
N ALA A 80 -9.18 17.71 -0.43
CA ALA A 80 -9.44 16.29 -0.30
C ALA A 80 -8.15 15.55 0.06
N THR A 81 -8.17 14.76 1.13
CA THR A 81 -7.06 13.92 1.57
C THR A 81 -7.47 12.46 1.51
N LEU A 82 -6.72 11.67 0.77
CA LEU A 82 -6.86 10.22 0.67
C LEU A 82 -5.69 9.57 1.41
N VAL A 83 -5.98 8.69 2.35
CA VAL A 83 -4.99 7.94 3.12
C VAL A 83 -5.27 6.45 2.97
N THR A 84 -4.37 5.73 2.31
CA THR A 84 -4.39 4.28 2.18
C THR A 84 -3.41 3.68 3.17
N THR A 85 -3.93 2.84 4.07
CA THR A 85 -3.16 2.08 5.06
C THR A 85 -3.34 0.60 4.80
N CYS A 86 -2.28 -0.20 4.96
CA CYS A 86 -2.29 -1.60 4.57
C CYS A 86 -1.82 -2.52 5.70
N THR A 87 -2.49 -3.67 5.84
CA THR A 87 -2.24 -4.66 6.89
C THR A 87 -2.21 -6.07 6.31
N LEU A 88 -1.41 -6.95 6.92
CA LEU A 88 -1.09 -8.30 6.44
C LEU A 88 -1.75 -9.40 7.28
#